data_AF-A0A6P4F5E9-F1
#
_entry.id   AF-A0A6P4F5E9-F1
#
_cell.length_a   1.000
_cell.length_b   1.000
_cell.length_c   1.000
_cell.angle_alpha   90.00
_cell.angle_beta   90.00
_cell.angle_gamma   90.00
#
_symmetry.space_group_name_H-M   'P 1'
#
loop_
_entity.id
_entity.type
_entity.pdbx_description
1 polymer ?
#
loop_
_entity_poly.entity_id
_entity_poly.type
_entity_poly.pdbx_seq_one_letter_code
_entity_poly.pdbx_strand_id
1 'polypeptide(L)'
;MYDIKRLEAGQQQKLQQAQQQLGLDLSGQQQNHQQQQHQQHQQLTCSVIAAPENRANPNPNPSEATHMTLLTLRRRRSLQRRACLLSILAAFVFGMALGVVVPMFGLPRHPDTPPDLPEEIIAVEPVLSSYRVEFIKEADAELSAEQVFRNAFHLEQDKDAPDSMVVKKLDTNDDSIKEFHVQRTASGRYRKGPERRLSKEVPERVQPEEKPRSPSTPSSSPSTEPQAGLIEEDVFWGPTVEQALPKGFASKDQLTWERFVGEQGRVVRLEQGCGRMQNRLVVFADGTRACARYRQNTDQIQGEIFSYYLGQLLNITNLAPSAATVVDTSTPNWSAALGDITQAQWKERRPVVLTRWLSDLEPAGIPQPFQPLERHLNKHDVWNLTRHMQPERPAQTQGLLKRLGAATSPGSAHQSSAIEETETGTGTGTATATATASGALVQRLIELAQWSDLIVFDYLIANLDRVVNNLYNFQWNADIMAAPAHNLARQSASQLLVFLDNESGLLHGYRLLKKYEAYHSLLLDNLCVFRRPTIEALRRLRAAGAGRRLRDLFERTTSAGVRDVLPSLPDKSVKILVERIDRVLGQVQKCQGS
;
A
#
# COMPACT_ATOMS: atom_id res chain seq x y z
N MET A 1 21.56 0.00 10.22
CA MET A 1 20.65 -1.16 10.29
C MET A 1 19.86 -1.22 11.60
N TYR A 2 20.39 -0.73 12.73
CA TYR A 2 19.69 -0.78 14.02
C TYR A 2 18.53 0.22 14.20
N ASP A 3 18.57 1.40 13.57
CA ASP A 3 17.56 2.46 13.82
C ASP A 3 16.17 2.20 13.22
N ILE A 4 16.06 1.38 12.17
CA ILE A 4 14.79 1.15 11.46
C ILE A 4 13.76 0.51 12.40
N LYS A 5 14.16 -0.54 13.14
CA LYS A 5 13.30 -1.21 14.14
C LYS A 5 12.78 -0.28 15.24
N ARG A 6 13.49 0.82 15.56
CA ARG A 6 13.06 1.79 16.57
C ARG A 6 12.01 2.77 16.04
N LEU A 7 12.06 3.11 14.76
CA LEU A 7 11.06 3.97 14.11
C LEU A 7 9.75 3.22 13.89
N GLU A 8 9.82 1.97 13.43
CA GLU A 8 8.65 1.11 13.19
C GLU A 8 7.86 0.83 14.50
N ALA A 9 8.56 0.41 15.56
CA ALA A 9 7.95 0.18 16.88
C ALA A 9 7.30 1.46 17.47
N GLY A 10 7.93 2.62 17.27
CA GLY A 10 7.42 3.91 17.72
C GLY A 10 6.15 4.39 17.00
N GLN A 11 5.82 3.84 15.83
CA GLN A 11 4.53 4.09 15.16
C GLN A 11 3.46 3.10 15.64
N GLN A 12 3.77 1.81 15.77
CA GLN A 12 2.82 0.79 16.25
C GLN A 12 2.28 1.14 17.65
N GLN A 13 3.16 1.55 18.57
CA GLN A 13 2.80 1.91 19.94
C GLN A 13 1.85 3.13 20.01
N LYS A 14 1.93 4.04 19.03
CA LYS A 14 1.02 5.20 18.94
C LYS A 14 -0.35 4.85 18.36
N LEU A 15 -0.45 3.90 17.41
CA LEU A 15 -1.75 3.44 16.93
C LEU A 15 -2.53 2.70 18.04
N GLN A 16 -1.86 1.83 18.81
CA GLN A 16 -2.51 1.15 19.94
C GLN A 16 -3.04 2.12 20.99
N GLN A 17 -2.26 3.15 21.36
CA GLN A 17 -2.72 4.18 22.30
C GLN A 17 -3.91 4.99 21.76
N ALA A 18 -3.91 5.32 20.45
CA ALA A 18 -5.03 6.04 19.83
C ALA A 18 -6.33 5.20 19.80
N GLN A 19 -6.24 3.88 19.61
CA GLN A 19 -7.41 3.00 19.66
C GLN A 19 -7.92 2.77 21.09
N GLN A 20 -7.04 2.66 22.10
CA GLN A 20 -7.46 2.52 23.50
C GLN A 20 -8.16 3.76 24.09
N GLN A 21 -7.89 4.97 23.56
CA GLN A 21 -8.52 6.20 24.04
C GLN A 21 -9.94 6.46 23.48
N LEU A 22 -10.43 5.61 22.56
CA LEU A 22 -11.69 5.82 21.83
C LEU A 22 -12.83 4.87 22.26
N GLY A 23 -12.66 4.14 23.37
CA GLY A 23 -13.59 3.12 23.84
C GLY A 23 -13.69 3.00 25.36
N LEU A 24 -14.15 4.06 26.05
CA LEU A 24 -14.63 4.03 27.44
C LEU A 24 -15.70 5.11 27.62
N ASP A 25 -16.88 4.74 28.14
CA ASP A 25 -18.09 5.58 28.21
C ASP A 25 -18.31 6.19 29.61
N LEU A 26 -19.22 7.16 29.72
CA LEU A 26 -19.42 7.98 30.90
C LEU A 26 -20.20 7.27 32.03
N SER A 27 -19.74 7.43 33.27
CA SER A 27 -20.60 7.63 34.43
C SER A 27 -19.88 8.50 35.46
N GLY A 28 -20.61 9.42 36.10
CA GLY A 28 -20.00 10.59 36.74
C GLY A 28 -19.84 10.49 38.26
N GLN A 29 -19.15 11.50 38.82
CA GLN A 29 -19.50 12.05 40.13
C GLN A 29 -19.13 13.54 40.22
N GLN A 30 -19.69 14.24 41.20
CA GLN A 30 -19.66 15.70 41.30
C GLN A 30 -19.19 16.14 42.69
N GLN A 31 -18.57 17.34 42.76
CA GLN A 31 -18.24 18.13 43.96
C GLN A 31 -16.97 17.79 44.79
N ASN A 32 -16.43 18.84 45.41
CA ASN A 32 -15.39 18.92 46.46
C ASN A 32 -14.06 18.19 46.21
N HIS A 33 -13.01 18.90 45.76
CA HIS A 33 -12.24 19.76 46.69
C HIS A 33 -11.69 21.05 46.06
N GLN A 34 -11.89 22.17 46.75
CA GLN A 34 -10.99 23.33 46.68
C GLN A 34 -9.83 23.13 47.67
N GLN A 35 -8.72 23.87 47.47
CA GLN A 35 -7.46 23.82 48.24
C GLN A 35 -6.48 22.67 47.93
N GLN A 36 -5.80 22.75 46.78
CA GLN A 36 -4.35 22.48 46.71
C GLN A 36 -3.68 23.13 45.47
N GLN A 37 -3.84 24.44 45.30
CA GLN A 37 -2.96 25.21 44.41
C GLN A 37 -1.66 25.57 45.14
N HIS A 38 -0.62 24.75 45.03
CA HIS A 38 0.78 25.23 45.07
C HIS A 38 1.78 24.18 44.55
N GLN A 39 2.81 24.68 43.85
CA GLN A 39 4.03 23.99 43.36
C GLN A 39 3.94 23.11 42.08
N GLN A 40 5.06 23.12 41.33
CA GLN A 40 5.44 22.28 40.18
C GLN A 40 4.50 22.30 38.94
N HIS A 41 4.76 23.09 37.91
CA HIS A 41 6.03 23.10 37.17
C HIS A 41 6.54 24.50 36.80
N GLN A 42 7.84 24.73 36.96
CA GLN A 42 8.51 25.95 36.49
C GLN A 42 8.90 25.85 35.02
N GLN A 43 8.69 26.93 34.28
CA GLN A 43 9.30 27.17 32.98
C GLN A 43 10.79 27.52 33.17
N LEU A 44 11.64 27.13 32.21
CA LEU A 44 13.01 27.62 32.11
C LEU A 44 13.26 28.22 30.73
N THR A 45 12.79 29.46 30.56
CA THR A 45 13.17 30.35 29.46
C THR A 45 14.54 30.98 29.75
N CYS A 46 15.53 30.71 28.92
CA CYS A 46 16.82 31.41 28.98
C CYS A 46 16.77 32.71 28.19
N SER A 47 16.52 33.83 28.88
CA SER A 47 16.52 35.18 28.31
C SER A 47 17.92 35.66 27.90
N VAL A 48 17.96 36.62 26.97
CA VAL A 48 19.19 37.33 26.59
C VAL A 48 19.65 38.24 27.73
N ILE A 49 20.96 38.24 28.03
CA ILE A 49 21.61 39.25 28.87
C ILE A 49 22.47 40.13 27.98
N ALA A 50 22.19 41.43 27.97
CA ALA A 50 23.03 42.44 27.33
C ALA A 50 24.20 42.86 28.25
N ALA A 51 25.29 43.35 27.65
CA ALA A 51 26.44 43.94 28.34
C ALA A 51 26.54 45.45 28.02
N PRO A 52 27.11 46.27 28.92
CA PRO A 52 26.92 47.73 28.89
C PRO A 52 27.79 48.47 27.86
N GLU A 53 27.39 49.70 27.54
CA GLU A 53 28.17 50.65 26.75
C GLU A 53 29.49 51.03 27.44
N ASN A 54 30.55 51.21 26.64
CA ASN A 54 31.58 52.21 26.93
C ASN A 54 32.29 52.62 25.62
N ARG A 55 32.71 53.90 25.53
CA ARG A 55 33.32 54.48 24.32
C ARG A 55 34.85 54.50 24.41
N ALA A 56 35.56 54.02 23.38
CA ALA A 56 36.78 54.66 22.82
C ALA A 56 37.47 53.85 21.69
N ASN A 57 37.35 54.31 20.44
CA ASN A 57 38.31 54.22 19.32
C ASN A 57 38.88 52.85 18.82
N PRO A 58 39.50 52.80 17.61
CA PRO A 58 39.39 51.61 16.75
C PRO A 58 40.67 50.76 16.53
N ASN A 59 40.46 49.62 15.86
CA ASN A 59 41.41 48.60 15.38
C ASN A 59 42.13 47.74 16.42
N PRO A 60 41.86 46.42 16.39
CA PRO A 60 42.94 45.45 16.17
C PRO A 60 42.67 44.47 15.00
N ASN A 61 43.70 43.70 14.62
CA ASN A 61 43.71 42.87 13.41
C ASN A 61 42.88 41.58 13.50
N PRO A 62 42.33 41.06 12.38
CA PRO A 62 41.42 39.90 12.37
C PRO A 62 42.07 38.52 12.65
N SER A 63 43.38 38.45 12.86
CA SER A 63 44.13 37.19 13.00
C SER A 63 44.03 36.55 14.40
N GLU A 64 43.90 37.32 15.48
CA GLU A 64 43.96 36.77 16.84
C GLU A 64 42.61 36.19 17.33
N ALA A 65 41.50 36.80 16.93
CA ALA A 65 40.15 36.40 17.35
C ALA A 65 39.79 34.95 16.94
N THR A 66 40.29 34.49 15.80
CA THR A 66 40.05 33.12 15.32
C THR A 66 40.78 32.07 16.17
N HIS A 67 41.98 32.38 16.69
CA HIS A 67 42.80 31.43 17.43
C HIS A 67 42.25 31.16 18.84
N MET A 68 41.83 32.21 19.56
CA MET A 68 41.13 32.08 20.85
C MET A 68 39.82 31.28 20.74
N THR A 69 39.06 31.49 19.66
CA THR A 69 37.80 30.78 19.40
C THR A 69 38.03 29.28 19.12
N LEU A 70 39.10 28.91 18.42
CA LEU A 70 39.45 27.51 18.17
C LEU A 70 39.93 26.79 19.44
N LEU A 71 40.70 27.46 20.30
CA LEU A 71 41.19 26.89 21.56
C LEU A 71 40.05 26.60 22.56
N THR A 72 39.10 27.52 22.70
CA THR A 72 37.92 27.33 23.57
C THR A 72 37.01 26.19 23.07
N LEU A 73 36.79 26.07 21.75
CA LEU A 73 36.05 24.95 21.15
C LEU A 73 36.75 23.59 21.34
N ARG A 74 38.09 23.53 21.20
CA ARG A 74 38.86 22.32 21.51
C ARG A 74 38.74 21.93 23.00
N ARG A 75 38.81 22.89 23.92
CA ARG A 75 38.70 22.64 25.37
C ARG A 75 37.31 22.10 25.76
N ARG A 76 36.23 22.65 25.19
CA ARG A 76 34.85 22.14 25.39
C ARG A 76 34.67 20.71 24.86
N ARG A 77 35.14 20.40 23.64
CA ARG A 77 35.07 19.04 23.07
C ARG A 77 35.88 18.00 23.86
N SER A 78 37.00 18.41 24.46
CA SER A 78 37.79 17.57 25.37
C SER A 78 37.01 17.20 26.65
N LEU A 79 36.42 18.20 27.31
CA LEU A 79 35.59 17.99 28.50
C LEU A 79 34.38 17.09 28.24
N GLN A 80 33.66 17.31 27.13
CA GLN A 80 32.48 16.51 26.78
C GLN A 80 32.83 15.04 26.48
N ARG A 81 33.99 14.75 25.87
CA ARG A 81 34.48 13.38 25.69
C ARG A 81 34.87 12.72 27.02
N ARG A 82 35.49 13.46 27.94
CA ARG A 82 35.82 12.97 29.29
C ARG A 82 34.57 12.66 30.11
N ALA A 83 33.56 13.54 30.09
CA ALA A 83 32.29 13.31 30.74
C ALA A 83 31.54 12.08 30.19
N CYS A 84 31.52 11.90 28.87
CA CYS A 84 30.94 10.72 28.23
C CYS A 84 31.65 9.42 28.67
N LEU A 85 32.99 9.39 28.60
CA LEU A 85 33.77 8.24 29.08
C LEU A 85 33.51 7.93 30.56
N LEU A 86 33.49 8.93 31.44
CA LEU A 86 33.18 8.75 32.86
C LEU A 86 31.76 8.20 33.07
N SER A 87 30.77 8.64 32.30
CA SER A 87 29.40 8.13 32.40
C SER A 87 29.27 6.66 31.97
N ILE A 88 30.02 6.23 30.94
CA ILE A 88 30.08 4.83 30.50
C ILE A 88 30.79 3.97 31.56
N LEU A 89 31.90 4.47 32.12
CA LEU A 89 32.67 3.76 33.14
C LEU A 89 31.87 3.59 34.44
N ALA A 90 31.14 4.64 34.86
CA ALA A 90 30.21 4.57 35.99
C ALA A 90 29.08 3.55 35.73
N ALA A 91 28.45 3.59 34.56
CA ALA A 91 27.40 2.62 34.20
C ALA A 91 27.90 1.17 34.19
N PHE A 92 29.14 0.94 33.73
CA PHE A 92 29.77 -0.39 33.78
C PHE A 92 30.07 -0.85 35.21
N VAL A 93 30.57 0.03 36.07
CA VAL A 93 30.82 -0.28 37.49
C VAL A 93 29.53 -0.56 38.25
N PHE A 94 28.47 0.24 38.05
CA PHE A 94 27.15 -0.06 38.64
C PHE A 94 26.54 -1.35 38.06
N GLY A 95 26.74 -1.62 36.77
CA GLY A 95 26.31 -2.87 36.12
C GLY A 95 26.97 -4.10 36.73
N MET A 96 28.29 -4.09 36.93
CA MET A 96 28.99 -5.19 37.62
C MET A 96 28.64 -5.27 39.11
N ALA A 97 28.49 -4.14 39.80
CA ALA A 97 28.08 -4.13 41.21
C ALA A 97 26.71 -4.80 41.37
N LEU A 98 25.70 -4.42 40.58
CA LEU A 98 24.39 -5.06 40.61
C LEU A 98 24.47 -6.54 40.17
N GLY A 99 25.22 -6.84 39.11
CA GLY A 99 25.38 -8.20 38.59
C GLY A 99 26.07 -9.19 39.54
N VAL A 100 26.91 -8.70 40.47
CA VAL A 100 27.62 -9.52 41.48
C VAL A 100 26.93 -9.49 42.85
N VAL A 101 26.32 -8.38 43.24
CA VAL A 101 25.70 -8.20 44.57
C VAL A 101 24.26 -8.75 44.62
N VAL A 102 23.47 -8.65 43.54
CA VAL A 102 22.10 -9.18 43.53
C VAL A 102 22.06 -10.72 43.68
N PRO A 103 22.98 -11.51 43.07
CA PRO A 103 23.07 -12.94 43.34
C PRO A 103 23.57 -13.30 44.75
N MET A 104 24.33 -12.43 45.42
CA MET A 104 24.81 -12.64 46.80
C MET A 104 23.67 -12.49 47.82
N PHE A 105 22.78 -11.52 47.64
CA PHE A 105 21.62 -11.30 48.51
C PHE A 105 20.38 -12.02 47.96
N GLY A 106 20.43 -13.36 48.04
CA GLY A 106 19.35 -14.23 47.56
C GLY A 106 17.98 -13.90 48.16
N LEU A 107 16.99 -13.73 47.28
CA LEU A 107 15.60 -13.48 47.69
C LEU A 107 15.02 -14.69 48.46
N PRO A 108 14.24 -14.48 49.54
CA PRO A 108 13.64 -15.58 50.28
C PRO A 108 12.70 -16.42 49.41
N ARG A 109 12.91 -17.74 49.36
CA ARG A 109 11.91 -18.68 48.84
C ARG A 109 10.85 -18.93 49.90
N HIS A 110 9.58 -18.85 49.51
CA HIS A 110 8.49 -19.35 50.34
C HIS A 110 8.56 -20.90 50.41
N PRO A 111 8.40 -21.52 51.59
CA PRO A 111 8.53 -22.97 51.73
C PRO A 111 7.19 -23.69 51.59
N ASP A 112 7.17 -24.77 50.80
CA ASP A 112 6.14 -25.82 50.86
C ASP A 112 6.75 -27.19 50.47
N THR A 113 7.60 -27.71 51.38
CA THR A 113 7.70 -29.12 51.82
C THR A 113 7.91 -30.29 50.79
N PRO A 114 8.30 -31.53 51.19
CA PRO A 114 9.48 -32.20 50.60
C PRO A 114 9.22 -33.70 50.31
N PRO A 115 10.17 -34.65 50.49
CA PRO A 115 11.58 -34.73 50.08
C PRO A 115 11.81 -35.88 49.06
N ASP A 116 13.01 -35.96 48.45
CA ASP A 116 13.97 -37.06 48.71
C ASP A 116 15.26 -36.94 47.86
N LEU A 117 16.32 -37.53 48.40
CA LEU A 117 17.73 -37.58 47.94
C LEU A 117 18.28 -38.97 48.36
N PRO A 118 19.45 -39.47 47.90
CA PRO A 118 20.59 -38.70 47.35
C PRO A 118 21.32 -39.32 46.12
N GLU A 119 22.37 -38.62 45.65
CA GLU A 119 23.72 -39.13 45.24
C GLU A 119 23.87 -40.31 44.23
N GLU A 120 24.92 -40.41 43.38
CA GLU A 120 26.03 -39.50 43.08
C GLU A 120 26.58 -39.66 41.64
N ILE A 121 27.45 -38.72 41.29
CA ILE A 121 28.47 -38.65 40.22
C ILE A 121 28.91 -39.98 39.57
N ILE A 122 28.99 -39.98 38.23
CA ILE A 122 30.22 -40.29 37.45
C ILE A 122 30.11 -39.65 36.06
N ALA A 123 31.20 -39.05 35.59
CA ALA A 123 31.30 -38.47 34.24
C ALA A 123 32.28 -39.29 33.38
N VAL A 124 31.85 -39.70 32.19
CA VAL A 124 32.71 -40.33 31.17
C VAL A 124 32.30 -39.82 29.77
N GLU A 125 33.15 -38.98 29.18
CA GLU A 125 33.29 -38.83 27.73
C GLU A 125 34.41 -39.77 27.23
N PRO A 126 34.52 -40.04 25.92
CA PRO A 126 33.45 -40.20 24.93
C PRO A 126 33.61 -41.51 24.14
N VAL A 127 32.52 -42.01 23.53
CA VAL A 127 32.60 -43.13 22.55
C VAL A 127 31.87 -42.75 21.27
N LEU A 128 32.54 -42.92 20.12
CA LEU A 128 31.93 -42.68 18.81
C LEU A 128 30.74 -43.62 18.61
N SER A 129 29.57 -43.06 18.26
CA SER A 129 28.45 -43.85 17.77
C SER A 129 27.73 -43.13 16.63
N SER A 130 27.63 -43.82 15.50
CA SER A 130 26.65 -43.65 14.42
C SER A 130 26.39 -42.24 13.86
N TYR A 131 26.77 -42.03 12.59
CA TYR A 131 26.13 -41.02 11.74
C TYR A 131 24.66 -41.40 11.47
N ARG A 132 23.78 -41.13 12.44
CA ARG A 132 22.34 -41.23 12.23
C ARG A 132 21.89 -40.00 11.45
N VAL A 133 21.76 -40.15 10.13
CA VAL A 133 21.06 -39.16 9.28
C VAL A 133 19.57 -39.26 9.61
N GLU A 134 19.15 -38.59 10.67
CA GLU A 134 17.74 -38.36 10.92
C GLU A 134 17.24 -37.37 9.88
N PHE A 135 16.36 -37.86 9.00
CA PHE A 135 15.60 -37.00 8.10
C PHE A 135 14.77 -36.03 8.94
N ILE A 136 15.19 -34.76 8.98
CA ILE A 136 14.39 -33.69 9.57
C ILE A 136 13.02 -33.70 8.88
N LYS A 137 11.97 -34.01 9.64
CA LYS A 137 10.60 -33.85 9.16
C LYS A 137 10.36 -32.34 8.96
N GLU A 138 10.34 -31.89 7.71
CA GLU A 138 10.11 -30.48 7.35
C GLU A 138 8.72 -29.93 7.78
N ALA A 139 7.86 -30.77 8.35
CA ALA A 139 6.51 -30.45 8.83
C ALA A 139 6.45 -29.36 9.92
N ASP A 140 7.55 -29.10 10.63
CA ASP A 140 7.62 -28.10 11.70
C ASP A 140 8.44 -26.84 11.34
N ALA A 141 8.83 -26.69 10.07
CA ALA A 141 9.53 -25.50 9.61
C ALA A 141 8.57 -24.28 9.53
N GLU A 142 8.72 -23.32 10.46
CA GLU A 142 8.04 -22.02 10.35
C GLU A 142 8.53 -21.23 9.11
N LEU A 143 7.64 -21.03 8.15
CA LEU A 143 7.87 -20.24 6.95
C LEU A 143 7.65 -18.74 7.21
N SER A 144 8.44 -17.91 6.55
CA SER A 144 8.14 -16.48 6.41
C SER A 144 7.06 -16.24 5.34
N ALA A 145 6.37 -15.09 5.42
CA ALA A 145 5.41 -14.65 4.40
C ALA A 145 5.97 -14.69 2.96
N GLU A 146 7.25 -14.33 2.77
CA GLU A 146 7.94 -14.40 1.47
C GLU A 146 7.97 -15.84 0.92
N GLN A 147 8.20 -16.84 1.77
CA GLN A 147 8.23 -18.26 1.38
C GLN A 147 6.83 -18.87 1.17
N VAL A 148 5.79 -18.26 1.73
CA VAL A 148 4.39 -18.69 1.56
C VAL A 148 3.79 -18.13 0.27
N PHE A 149 4.00 -16.83 0.01
CA PHE A 149 3.37 -16.14 -1.12
C PHE A 149 4.18 -16.19 -2.42
N ARG A 150 5.48 -16.52 -2.38
CA ARG A 150 6.30 -16.67 -3.59
C ARG A 150 5.78 -17.83 -4.47
N ASN A 151 5.51 -17.52 -5.74
CA ASN A 151 4.90 -18.42 -6.73
C ASN A 151 3.51 -18.96 -6.35
N ALA A 152 2.88 -18.42 -5.30
CA ALA A 152 1.49 -18.71 -4.99
C ALA A 152 0.59 -17.92 -5.94
N PHE A 153 -0.40 -18.61 -6.53
CA PHE A 153 -1.33 -18.03 -7.50
C PHE A 153 -2.78 -18.08 -7.01
N HIS A 154 -3.03 -18.68 -5.84
CA HIS A 154 -4.31 -18.72 -5.18
C HIS A 154 -4.12 -19.13 -3.71
N LEU A 155 -4.81 -18.46 -2.78
CA LEU A 155 -4.59 -18.57 -1.33
C LEU A 155 -5.91 -18.39 -0.57
N GLU A 156 -6.48 -19.47 -0.08
CA GLU A 156 -7.85 -19.52 0.44
C GLU A 156 -7.91 -19.41 1.95
N GLN A 157 -8.41 -18.27 2.46
CA GLN A 157 -8.50 -18.01 3.90
C GLN A 157 -9.85 -18.49 4.45
N ASP A 158 -9.80 -19.28 5.52
CA ASP A 158 -11.00 -19.70 6.22
C ASP A 158 -11.63 -18.52 6.97
N LYS A 159 -12.95 -18.32 6.77
CA LYS A 159 -13.71 -17.24 7.42
C LYS A 159 -13.93 -17.50 8.90
N ASP A 160 -14.07 -18.77 9.28
CA ASP A 160 -14.31 -19.19 10.65
C ASP A 160 -12.99 -19.48 11.40
N ALA A 161 -11.87 -19.54 10.66
CA ALA A 161 -10.52 -19.70 11.19
C ALA A 161 -9.50 -18.74 10.50
N PRO A 162 -9.50 -17.43 10.82
CA PRO A 162 -8.70 -16.42 10.11
C PRO A 162 -7.16 -16.54 10.27
N ASP A 163 -6.67 -17.47 11.10
CA ASP A 163 -5.25 -17.89 11.16
C ASP A 163 -4.90 -19.01 10.16
N SER A 164 -5.88 -19.61 9.48
CA SER A 164 -5.72 -20.73 8.55
C SER A 164 -5.86 -20.29 7.09
N MET A 165 -5.01 -20.80 6.21
CA MET A 165 -5.13 -20.62 4.75
C MET A 165 -4.75 -21.89 3.98
N VAL A 166 -5.34 -22.10 2.80
CA VAL A 166 -4.92 -23.12 1.81
C VAL A 166 -4.12 -22.45 0.68
N VAL A 167 -2.85 -22.79 0.55
CA VAL A 167 -1.93 -22.19 -0.42
C VAL A 167 -1.82 -23.07 -1.65
N LYS A 168 -2.19 -22.57 -2.83
CA LYS A 168 -1.96 -23.22 -4.14
C LYS A 168 -0.83 -22.46 -4.87
N LYS A 169 0.33 -23.12 -5.03
CA LYS A 169 1.55 -22.57 -5.66
C LYS A 169 1.99 -23.39 -6.87
N LEU A 170 2.72 -22.75 -7.78
CA LEU A 170 3.44 -23.42 -8.85
C LEU A 170 4.86 -23.79 -8.39
N ASP A 171 5.25 -25.05 -8.53
CA ASP A 171 6.62 -25.49 -8.32
C ASP A 171 7.46 -25.26 -9.58
N THR A 172 8.46 -24.38 -9.51
CA THR A 172 9.29 -24.00 -10.66
C THR A 172 10.33 -25.05 -11.06
N ASN A 173 10.32 -26.24 -10.44
CA ASN A 173 11.24 -27.33 -10.79
C ASN A 173 10.58 -28.41 -11.67
N ASP A 174 9.25 -28.56 -11.60
CA ASP A 174 8.49 -29.59 -12.33
C ASP A 174 7.13 -29.10 -12.86
N ASP A 175 6.88 -27.79 -12.83
CA ASP A 175 5.63 -27.09 -13.17
C ASP A 175 4.36 -27.67 -12.53
N SER A 176 4.50 -28.45 -11.44
CA SER A 176 3.36 -29.02 -10.74
C SER A 176 2.70 -28.01 -9.81
N ILE A 177 1.37 -28.12 -9.68
CA ILE A 177 0.61 -27.37 -8.70
C ILE A 177 0.68 -28.09 -7.35
N LYS A 178 1.04 -27.34 -6.32
CA LYS A 178 1.14 -27.81 -4.93
C LYS A 178 0.20 -27.05 -4.04
N GLU A 179 -0.65 -27.80 -3.35
CA GLU A 179 -1.63 -27.31 -2.38
C GLU A 179 -1.20 -27.73 -0.97
N PHE A 180 -1.23 -26.81 -0.01
CA PHE A 180 -0.93 -27.11 1.39
C PHE A 180 -1.62 -26.09 2.30
N HIS A 181 -2.08 -26.55 3.47
CA HIS A 181 -2.54 -25.63 4.50
C HIS A 181 -1.35 -24.90 5.13
N VAL A 182 -1.55 -23.66 5.56
CA VAL A 182 -0.66 -22.94 6.47
C VAL A 182 -1.46 -22.36 7.62
N GLN A 183 -0.86 -22.38 8.81
CA GLN A 183 -1.43 -21.75 10.00
C GLN A 183 -0.50 -20.65 10.50
N ARG A 184 -1.01 -19.43 10.66
CA ARG A 184 -0.29 -18.30 11.26
C ARG A 184 0.05 -18.62 12.71
N THR A 185 1.27 -18.32 13.12
CA THR A 185 1.77 -18.49 14.49
C THR A 185 1.89 -17.13 15.17
N ALA A 186 1.90 -17.12 16.51
CA ALA A 186 2.04 -15.89 17.31
C ALA A 186 3.37 -15.13 17.08
N SER A 187 4.35 -15.71 16.38
CA SER A 187 5.58 -15.04 15.95
C SER A 187 5.41 -14.22 14.66
N GLY A 188 4.24 -14.28 14.02
CA GLY A 188 3.97 -13.71 12.70
C GLY A 188 4.55 -14.51 11.54
N ARG A 189 4.75 -15.82 11.75
CA ARG A 189 5.21 -16.79 10.75
C ARG A 189 4.10 -17.79 10.45
N TYR A 190 4.37 -18.75 9.58
CA TYR A 190 3.40 -19.74 9.13
C TYR A 190 3.92 -21.17 9.32
N ARG A 191 3.23 -22.00 10.09
CA ARG A 191 3.49 -23.45 10.13
C ARG A 191 2.87 -24.08 8.88
N LYS A 192 3.65 -24.86 8.13
CA LYS A 192 3.18 -25.54 6.92
C LYS A 192 2.56 -26.91 7.27
N GLY A 193 1.32 -27.14 6.84
CA GLY A 193 0.66 -28.43 6.87
C GLY A 193 1.09 -29.37 5.73
N PRO A 194 0.48 -30.58 5.63
CA PRO A 194 0.82 -31.54 4.58
C PRO A 194 0.62 -30.97 3.17
N GLU A 195 1.47 -31.38 2.23
CA GLU A 195 1.48 -30.92 0.83
C GLU A 195 0.84 -31.97 -0.10
N ARG A 196 -0.20 -31.56 -0.83
CA ARG A 196 -0.88 -32.33 -1.87
C ARG A 196 -0.44 -31.82 -3.24
N ARG A 197 0.06 -32.71 -4.11
CA ARG A 197 0.25 -32.41 -5.54
C ARG A 197 -1.11 -32.47 -6.24
N LEU A 198 -1.49 -31.40 -6.94
CA LEU A 198 -2.67 -31.37 -7.81
C LEU A 198 -2.24 -31.76 -9.22
N SER A 199 -2.10 -33.07 -9.44
CA SER A 199 -1.81 -33.62 -10.77
C SER A 199 -2.93 -33.31 -11.74
N LYS A 200 -2.59 -32.74 -12.89
CA LYS A 200 -3.50 -32.69 -14.04
C LYS A 200 -3.50 -34.07 -14.70
N GLU A 201 -4.53 -34.87 -14.45
CA GLU A 201 -4.73 -36.10 -15.22
C GLU A 201 -4.83 -35.74 -16.70
N VAL A 202 -3.91 -36.28 -17.50
CA VAL A 202 -3.97 -36.26 -18.95
C VAL A 202 -4.67 -37.55 -19.35
N PRO A 203 -5.90 -37.52 -19.89
CA PRO A 203 -6.56 -38.73 -20.36
C PRO A 203 -5.69 -39.43 -21.41
N GLU A 204 -5.49 -40.73 -21.24
CA GLU A 204 -4.58 -41.50 -22.08
C GLU A 204 -5.02 -41.46 -23.55
N ARG A 205 -4.05 -41.33 -24.45
CA ARG A 205 -4.28 -40.98 -25.86
C ARG A 205 -4.76 -42.17 -26.68
N VAL A 206 -6.02 -42.58 -26.48
CA VAL A 206 -6.72 -43.54 -27.35
C VAL A 206 -6.72 -43.00 -28.78
N GLN A 207 -6.31 -43.84 -29.73
CA GLN A 207 -6.19 -43.47 -31.13
C GLN A 207 -7.57 -43.42 -31.81
N PRO A 208 -7.90 -42.38 -32.61
CA PRO A 208 -9.12 -42.38 -33.40
C PRO A 208 -8.96 -43.23 -34.66
N GLU A 209 -9.89 -44.16 -34.93
CA GLU A 209 -10.04 -44.74 -36.26
C GLU A 209 -10.52 -43.68 -37.26
N GLU A 210 -10.01 -43.71 -38.50
CA GLU A 210 -10.54 -42.90 -39.59
C GLU A 210 -11.86 -43.47 -40.12
N LYS A 211 -12.92 -42.65 -40.15
CA LYS A 211 -14.14 -42.90 -40.96
C LYS A 211 -14.53 -41.63 -41.74
N PRO A 212 -15.18 -41.76 -42.92
CA PRO A 212 -15.18 -40.69 -43.92
C PRO A 212 -16.06 -39.49 -43.57
N ARG A 213 -15.65 -38.30 -44.03
CA ARG A 213 -16.45 -37.07 -43.92
C ARG A 213 -17.65 -37.09 -44.89
N SER A 214 -18.84 -36.82 -44.37
CA SER A 214 -19.96 -36.26 -45.14
C SER A 214 -20.07 -34.74 -44.87
N PRO A 215 -20.57 -33.93 -45.83
CA PRO A 215 -20.61 -32.48 -45.68
C PRO A 215 -21.81 -32.03 -44.83
N SER A 216 -21.55 -31.38 -43.70
CA SER A 216 -22.56 -30.67 -42.91
C SER A 216 -22.54 -29.16 -43.17
N THR A 217 -23.71 -28.63 -43.50
CA THR A 217 -24.01 -27.20 -43.65
C THR A 217 -23.61 -26.41 -42.40
N PRO A 218 -23.08 -25.17 -42.50
CA PRO A 218 -22.71 -24.37 -41.33
C PRO A 218 -23.95 -24.04 -40.47
N SER A 219 -24.07 -24.70 -39.31
CA SER A 219 -25.01 -24.31 -38.28
C SER A 219 -24.48 -23.05 -37.58
N SER A 220 -25.09 -21.90 -37.84
CA SER A 220 -24.80 -20.68 -37.10
C SER A 220 -25.12 -20.89 -35.61
N SER A 221 -24.09 -20.83 -34.76
CA SER A 221 -24.27 -20.77 -33.31
C SER A 221 -25.08 -19.53 -32.94
N PRO A 222 -26.10 -19.65 -32.06
CA PRO A 222 -26.91 -18.50 -31.65
C PRO A 222 -26.05 -17.51 -30.85
N SER A 223 -26.22 -16.22 -31.12
CA SER A 223 -25.41 -15.15 -30.55
C SER A 223 -25.57 -15.01 -29.03
N THR A 224 -24.45 -14.95 -28.31
CA THR A 224 -24.39 -14.77 -26.84
C THR A 224 -24.52 -13.29 -26.44
N GLU A 225 -25.56 -12.62 -26.96
CA GLU A 225 -26.05 -11.34 -26.42
C GLU A 225 -26.63 -11.65 -25.03
N PRO A 226 -25.89 -11.35 -23.94
CA PRO A 226 -25.85 -9.97 -23.43
C PRO A 226 -24.45 -9.50 -22.98
N GLN A 227 -23.36 -10.08 -23.51
CA GLN A 227 -21.99 -9.74 -23.09
C GLN A 227 -21.40 -8.48 -23.76
N ALA A 228 -22.10 -7.90 -24.74
CA ALA A 228 -21.61 -6.84 -25.61
C ALA A 228 -21.09 -5.61 -24.85
N GLY A 229 -19.78 -5.40 -24.90
CA GLY A 229 -19.12 -4.15 -24.46
C GLY A 229 -18.66 -4.06 -23.01
N LEU A 230 -18.79 -5.12 -22.20
CA LEU A 230 -18.23 -5.16 -20.83
C LEU A 230 -16.75 -5.62 -20.80
N ILE A 231 -16.39 -6.57 -21.67
CA ILE A 231 -15.03 -7.10 -21.85
C ILE A 231 -14.75 -7.23 -23.36
N GLU A 232 -13.51 -6.99 -23.78
CA GLU A 232 -12.99 -7.18 -25.14
C GLU A 232 -11.78 -8.13 -25.12
N GLU A 233 -11.62 -8.97 -26.16
CA GLU A 233 -10.48 -9.89 -26.34
C GLU A 233 -10.16 -10.75 -25.09
N ASP A 234 -11.19 -11.10 -24.30
CA ASP A 234 -11.12 -11.84 -23.04
C ASP A 234 -10.27 -11.23 -21.90
N VAL A 235 -9.51 -10.16 -22.16
CA VAL A 235 -8.56 -9.55 -21.20
C VAL A 235 -8.64 -8.03 -21.07
N PHE A 236 -9.44 -7.34 -21.88
CA PHE A 236 -9.56 -5.88 -21.80
C PHE A 236 -10.92 -5.44 -21.28
N TRP A 237 -10.95 -4.36 -20.49
CA TRP A 237 -12.21 -3.69 -20.16
C TRP A 237 -12.86 -3.14 -21.43
N GLY A 238 -14.15 -3.45 -21.61
CA GLY A 238 -14.90 -3.05 -22.79
C GLY A 238 -15.42 -1.60 -22.71
N PRO A 239 -15.99 -1.08 -23.82
CA PRO A 239 -16.36 0.32 -23.95
C PRO A 239 -17.37 0.80 -22.90
N THR A 240 -18.26 -0.07 -22.40
CA THR A 240 -19.23 0.27 -21.36
C THR A 240 -18.56 0.67 -20.04
N VAL A 241 -17.40 0.09 -19.73
CA VAL A 241 -16.62 0.44 -18.53
C VAL A 241 -15.65 1.59 -18.86
N GLU A 242 -14.91 1.50 -19.96
CA GLU A 242 -13.90 2.51 -20.34
C GLU A 242 -14.50 3.90 -20.61
N GLN A 243 -15.71 4.00 -21.18
CA GLN A 243 -16.38 5.30 -21.41
C GLN A 243 -17.00 5.89 -20.13
N ALA A 244 -17.28 5.05 -19.14
CA ALA A 244 -17.88 5.46 -17.86
C ALA A 244 -16.83 5.74 -16.77
N LEU A 245 -15.54 5.48 -17.03
CA LEU A 245 -14.44 5.83 -16.13
C LEU A 245 -14.41 7.33 -15.80
N PRO A 246 -14.08 7.70 -14.55
CA PRO A 246 -13.99 9.10 -14.15
C PRO A 246 -12.85 9.82 -14.86
N LYS A 247 -13.09 11.08 -15.24
CA LYS A 247 -12.09 11.92 -15.91
C LYS A 247 -10.99 12.31 -14.92
N GLY A 248 -9.84 11.63 -15.03
CA GLY A 248 -8.61 12.03 -14.35
C GLY A 248 -7.91 13.23 -15.00
N PHE A 249 -6.68 13.49 -14.55
CA PHE A 249 -5.88 14.63 -14.99
C PHE A 249 -5.33 14.43 -16.40
N ALA A 250 -5.53 15.41 -17.28
CA ALA A 250 -5.06 15.37 -18.66
C ALA A 250 -3.65 15.96 -18.81
N SER A 251 -2.96 15.63 -19.91
CA SER A 251 -1.62 16.16 -20.20
C SER A 251 -1.58 17.70 -20.28
N LYS A 252 -2.72 18.35 -20.57
CA LYS A 252 -2.86 19.81 -20.53
C LYS A 252 -2.78 20.36 -19.10
N ASP A 253 -3.35 19.65 -18.12
CA ASP A 253 -3.30 20.07 -16.70
C ASP A 253 -1.87 20.07 -16.18
N GLN A 254 -1.05 19.09 -16.58
CA GLN A 254 0.38 19.10 -16.29
C GLN A 254 1.09 20.27 -16.98
N LEU A 255 0.91 20.48 -18.29
CA LEU A 255 1.61 21.57 -19.00
C LEU A 255 1.22 22.97 -18.48
N THR A 256 0.07 23.08 -17.81
CA THR A 256 -0.30 24.27 -17.03
C THR A 256 0.40 24.27 -15.66
N TRP A 257 0.45 23.14 -14.95
CA TRP A 257 1.10 23.01 -13.64
C TRP A 257 2.62 23.19 -13.66
N GLU A 258 3.32 22.64 -14.65
CA GLU A 258 4.77 22.81 -14.85
C GLU A 258 5.12 24.28 -15.06
N ARG A 259 4.38 24.96 -15.96
CA ARG A 259 4.54 26.40 -16.20
C ARG A 259 4.23 27.21 -14.95
N PHE A 260 3.17 26.84 -14.22
CA PHE A 260 2.82 27.51 -12.97
C PHE A 260 3.96 27.40 -11.95
N VAL A 261 4.42 26.19 -11.62
CA VAL A 261 5.48 25.96 -10.63
C VAL A 261 6.84 26.53 -11.06
N GLY A 262 7.13 26.57 -12.36
CA GLY A 262 8.38 27.12 -12.91
C GLY A 262 8.41 28.65 -12.99
N GLU A 263 7.35 29.27 -13.52
CA GLU A 263 7.38 30.66 -14.01
C GLU A 263 6.46 31.63 -13.23
N GLN A 264 5.42 31.12 -12.56
CA GLN A 264 4.30 31.97 -12.07
C GLN A 264 4.06 31.83 -10.55
N GLY A 265 4.36 30.66 -9.99
CA GLY A 265 4.02 30.25 -8.64
C GLY A 265 4.93 30.87 -7.59
N ARG A 266 4.61 32.09 -7.18
CA ARG A 266 5.22 32.72 -5.98
C ARG A 266 4.63 32.14 -4.70
N VAL A 267 5.42 31.38 -3.96
CA VAL A 267 5.06 30.87 -2.63
C VAL A 267 5.00 32.02 -1.62
N VAL A 268 3.97 32.03 -0.78
CA VAL A 268 3.79 33.04 0.28
C VAL A 268 3.66 32.44 1.68
N ARG A 269 3.34 31.14 1.81
CA ARG A 269 3.25 30.43 3.10
C ARG A 269 3.50 28.93 2.95
N LEU A 270 4.08 28.29 3.97
CA LEU A 270 4.22 26.84 4.10
C LEU A 270 3.56 26.33 5.39
N GLU A 271 2.35 25.78 5.25
CA GLU A 271 1.58 25.21 6.36
C GLU A 271 1.93 23.74 6.65
N GLN A 272 1.68 23.29 7.88
CA GLN A 272 1.75 21.86 8.20
C GLN A 272 0.64 21.10 7.46
N GLY A 273 0.96 19.97 6.85
CA GLY A 273 -0.02 19.18 6.11
C GLY A 273 0.63 18.14 5.19
N CYS A 274 -0.19 17.53 4.32
CA CYS A 274 0.26 16.58 3.32
C CYS A 274 1.00 15.35 3.89
N GLY A 275 0.56 14.86 5.06
CA GLY A 275 1.08 13.64 5.69
C GLY A 275 2.25 13.87 6.63
N ARG A 276 3.49 13.65 6.18
CA ARG A 276 4.66 13.56 7.06
C ARG A 276 5.12 14.94 7.58
N MET A 277 5.69 14.97 8.79
CA MET A 277 6.15 16.19 9.52
C MET A 277 7.03 17.16 8.71
N GLN A 278 7.78 16.69 7.71
CA GLN A 278 8.62 17.54 6.84
C GLN A 278 7.93 17.97 5.53
N ASN A 279 6.81 17.38 5.16
CA ASN A 279 5.99 17.89 4.05
C ASN A 279 5.32 19.20 4.46
N ARG A 280 4.94 20.01 3.46
CA ARG A 280 4.21 21.27 3.68
C ARG A 280 3.07 21.41 2.69
N LEU A 281 1.98 22.00 3.14
CA LEU A 281 0.97 22.59 2.28
C LEU A 281 1.50 23.96 1.85
N VAL A 282 1.94 24.05 0.60
CA VAL A 282 2.38 25.28 -0.05
C VAL A 282 1.16 26.11 -0.40
N VAL A 283 1.16 27.39 -0.04
CA VAL A 283 0.19 28.37 -0.52
C VAL A 283 0.91 29.40 -1.40
N PHE A 284 0.38 29.58 -2.60
CA PHE A 284 0.85 30.54 -3.59
C PHE A 284 0.10 31.87 -3.48
N ALA A 285 0.67 32.94 -4.04
CA ALA A 285 0.16 34.30 -3.94
C ALA A 285 -1.24 34.53 -4.54
N ASP A 286 -1.70 33.64 -5.42
CA ASP A 286 -3.03 33.59 -6.04
C ASP A 286 -4.05 32.78 -5.22
N GLY A 287 -3.63 32.16 -4.11
CA GLY A 287 -4.44 31.25 -3.31
C GLY A 287 -4.39 29.78 -3.76
N THR A 288 -3.70 29.46 -4.86
CA THR A 288 -3.45 28.08 -5.29
C THR A 288 -2.65 27.32 -4.23
N ARG A 289 -2.82 26.00 -4.16
CA ARG A 289 -2.22 25.14 -3.15
C ARG A 289 -1.49 23.93 -3.75
N ALA A 290 -0.39 23.52 -3.13
CA ALA A 290 0.33 22.29 -3.46
C ALA A 290 0.76 21.52 -2.21
N CYS A 291 0.85 20.20 -2.32
CA CYS A 291 1.60 19.38 -1.38
C CYS A 291 3.07 19.30 -1.80
N ALA A 292 3.96 19.82 -0.95
CA ALA A 292 5.40 19.67 -1.12
C ALA A 292 5.90 18.37 -0.47
N ARG A 293 6.50 17.51 -1.30
CA ARG A 293 7.29 16.35 -0.87
C ARG A 293 8.74 16.79 -0.65
N TYR A 294 9.16 16.92 0.61
CA TYR A 294 10.55 17.21 0.98
C TYR A 294 11.19 15.99 1.64
N ARG A 295 12.36 15.57 1.15
CA ARG A 295 13.10 14.41 1.67
C ARG A 295 14.60 14.69 1.75
N GLN A 296 15.25 14.04 2.71
CA GLN A 296 16.71 14.04 2.82
C GLN A 296 17.37 13.11 1.80
N ASN A 297 16.67 12.03 1.43
CA ASN A 297 17.08 11.03 0.46
C ASN A 297 16.59 11.40 -0.96
N THR A 298 17.49 11.45 -1.93
CA THR A 298 17.17 11.73 -3.34
C THR A 298 16.38 10.61 -4.00
N ASP A 299 16.57 9.35 -3.61
CA ASP A 299 15.82 8.21 -4.19
C ASP A 299 14.30 8.42 -4.10
N GLN A 300 13.83 9.07 -3.03
CA GLN A 300 12.41 9.30 -2.77
C GLN A 300 11.84 10.47 -3.59
N ILE A 301 12.63 11.55 -3.75
CA ILE A 301 12.28 12.67 -4.65
C ILE A 301 12.26 12.17 -6.11
N GLN A 302 13.24 11.36 -6.50
CA GLN A 302 13.27 10.70 -7.80
C GLN A 302 12.11 9.69 -7.94
N GLY A 303 11.79 8.93 -6.89
CA GLY A 303 10.67 8.00 -6.84
C GLY A 303 9.34 8.69 -7.16
N GLU A 304 9.01 9.79 -6.50
CA GLU A 304 7.77 10.55 -6.74
C GLU A 304 7.73 11.09 -8.18
N ILE A 305 8.75 11.83 -8.62
CA ILE A 305 8.69 12.51 -9.93
C ILE A 305 8.80 11.54 -11.11
N PHE A 306 9.63 10.48 -11.03
CA PHE A 306 9.73 9.51 -12.12
C PHE A 306 8.57 8.51 -12.14
N SER A 307 7.92 8.22 -11.00
CA SER A 307 6.65 7.47 -11.02
C SER A 307 5.54 8.29 -11.66
N TYR A 308 5.48 9.60 -11.36
CA TYR A 308 4.58 10.52 -12.04
C TYR A 308 4.81 10.54 -13.57
N TYR A 309 6.05 10.71 -14.03
CA TYR A 309 6.40 10.64 -15.46
C TYR A 309 6.10 9.27 -16.09
N LEU A 310 6.26 8.16 -15.36
CA LEU A 310 5.90 6.84 -15.87
C LEU A 310 4.39 6.74 -16.10
N GLY A 311 3.57 7.21 -15.15
CA GLY A 311 2.11 7.22 -15.29
C GLY A 311 1.65 8.00 -16.52
N GLN A 312 2.25 9.16 -16.80
CA GLN A 312 2.00 9.91 -18.03
C GLN A 312 2.33 9.11 -19.29
N LEU A 313 3.47 8.41 -19.33
CA LEU A 313 3.87 7.56 -20.45
C LEU A 313 2.99 6.32 -20.63
N LEU A 314 2.18 6.00 -19.61
CA LEU A 314 1.21 4.90 -19.58
C LEU A 314 -0.25 5.36 -19.74
N ASN A 315 -0.51 6.66 -19.97
CA ASN A 315 -1.85 7.28 -19.98
C ASN A 315 -2.66 7.12 -18.67
N ILE A 316 -1.99 6.88 -17.53
CA ILE A 316 -2.64 6.77 -16.22
C ILE A 316 -2.96 8.18 -15.70
N THR A 317 -4.25 8.53 -15.70
CA THR A 317 -4.74 9.88 -15.35
C THR A 317 -5.07 10.04 -13.86
N ASN A 318 -4.86 8.99 -13.06
CA ASN A 318 -5.06 8.92 -11.60
C ASN A 318 -3.98 9.66 -10.78
N LEU A 319 -2.99 10.26 -11.43
CA LEU A 319 -1.85 10.93 -10.81
C LEU A 319 -1.99 12.44 -10.88
N ALA A 320 -2.06 13.10 -9.72
CA ALA A 320 -2.20 14.55 -9.62
C ALA A 320 -0.99 15.29 -10.24
N PRO A 321 -1.20 16.40 -10.98
CA PRO A 321 -0.14 17.18 -11.61
C PRO A 321 0.99 17.50 -10.63
N SER A 322 2.22 17.19 -11.02
CA SER A 322 3.39 17.17 -10.12
C SER A 322 4.63 17.69 -10.84
N ALA A 323 5.31 18.66 -10.26
CA ALA A 323 6.50 19.29 -10.85
C ALA A 323 7.65 19.34 -9.82
N ALA A 324 8.87 19.07 -10.27
CA ALA A 324 10.08 19.19 -9.45
C ALA A 324 10.64 20.61 -9.52
N THR A 325 10.99 21.18 -8.38
CA THR A 325 11.62 22.50 -8.25
C THR A 325 12.64 22.47 -7.11
N VAL A 326 13.42 23.55 -6.95
CA VAL A 326 14.44 23.68 -5.91
C VAL A 326 14.04 24.76 -4.92
N VAL A 327 14.22 24.49 -3.64
CA VAL A 327 14.13 25.51 -2.57
C VAL A 327 15.34 26.42 -2.69
N ASP A 328 15.12 27.64 -3.19
CA ASP A 328 16.14 28.69 -3.32
C ASP A 328 15.55 30.04 -2.91
N THR A 329 15.86 30.49 -1.69
CA THR A 329 15.29 31.73 -1.12
C THR A 329 15.87 33.02 -1.69
N SER A 330 16.85 32.94 -2.60
CA SER A 330 17.26 34.10 -3.41
C SER A 330 16.27 34.41 -4.54
N THR A 331 15.44 33.43 -4.93
CA THR A 331 14.45 33.58 -6.01
C THR A 331 13.14 34.20 -5.50
N PRO A 332 12.42 34.99 -6.33
CA PRO A 332 11.11 35.54 -5.96
C PRO A 332 10.04 34.46 -5.73
N ASN A 333 10.27 33.22 -6.18
CA ASN A 333 9.34 32.11 -6.01
C ASN A 333 9.31 31.60 -4.55
N TRP A 334 10.39 31.78 -3.78
CA TRP A 334 10.51 31.27 -2.41
C TRP A 334 10.88 32.32 -1.35
N SER A 335 11.45 33.46 -1.73
CA SER A 335 11.99 34.46 -0.79
C SER A 335 10.99 34.94 0.28
N ALA A 336 9.72 35.11 -0.10
CA ALA A 336 8.64 35.50 0.81
C ALA A 336 8.33 34.45 1.91
N ALA A 337 8.71 33.18 1.70
CA ALA A 337 8.47 32.08 2.62
C ALA A 337 9.71 31.67 3.45
N LEU A 338 10.79 32.47 3.43
CA LEU A 338 12.05 32.20 4.15
C LEU A 338 11.86 31.86 5.63
N GLY A 339 10.92 32.52 6.31
CA GLY A 339 10.56 32.23 7.72
C GLY A 339 10.04 30.81 7.90
N ASP A 340 9.05 30.41 7.10
CA ASP A 340 8.42 29.08 7.19
C ASP A 340 9.36 27.97 6.72
N ILE A 341 10.21 28.23 5.71
CA ILE A 341 11.30 27.33 5.25
C ILE A 341 12.27 27.06 6.41
N THR A 342 12.65 28.10 7.14
CA THR A 342 13.52 28.01 8.32
C THR A 342 12.83 27.24 9.45
N GLN A 343 11.55 27.51 9.73
CA GLN A 343 10.76 26.79 10.73
C GLN A 343 10.56 25.30 10.35
N ALA A 344 10.44 25.00 9.06
CA ALA A 344 10.34 23.64 8.52
C ALA A 344 11.67 22.87 8.52
N GLN A 345 12.79 23.53 8.87
CA GLN A 345 14.15 22.98 8.79
C GLN A 345 14.50 22.45 7.39
N TRP A 346 13.88 23.05 6.36
CA TRP A 346 14.26 22.82 4.98
C TRP A 346 15.61 23.48 4.70
N LYS A 347 16.38 22.90 3.77
CA LYS A 347 17.71 23.38 3.41
C LYS A 347 17.68 23.98 2.01
N GLU A 348 18.41 25.09 1.85
CA GLU A 348 18.72 25.67 0.54
C GLU A 348 19.26 24.64 -0.45
N ARG A 349 18.94 24.86 -1.73
CA ARG A 349 19.32 24.01 -2.86
C ARG A 349 18.87 22.56 -2.73
N ARG A 350 17.75 22.30 -2.04
CA ARG A 350 17.11 20.98 -2.01
C ARG A 350 16.01 20.87 -3.06
N PRO A 351 15.95 19.78 -3.83
CA PRO A 351 14.82 19.52 -4.70
C PRO A 351 13.60 19.10 -3.87
N VAL A 352 12.42 19.57 -4.28
CA VAL A 352 11.11 19.18 -3.78
C VAL A 352 10.18 18.89 -4.95
N VAL A 353 9.25 17.95 -4.78
CA VAL A 353 8.14 17.78 -5.73
C VAL A 353 6.93 18.54 -5.19
N LEU A 354 6.37 19.42 -6.01
CA LEU A 354 5.11 20.11 -5.74
C LEU A 354 4.00 19.43 -6.54
N THR A 355 3.18 18.65 -5.84
CA THR A 355 1.95 18.04 -6.37
C THR A 355 0.78 18.97 -6.11
N ARG A 356 -0.06 19.23 -7.11
CA ARG A 356 -1.28 20.06 -6.96
C ARG A 356 -2.14 19.53 -5.82
N TRP A 357 -2.55 20.41 -4.90
CA TRP A 357 -3.43 20.03 -3.80
C TRP A 357 -4.84 19.74 -4.31
N LEU A 358 -5.49 18.74 -3.69
CA LEU A 358 -6.85 18.31 -4.01
C LEU A 358 -7.69 18.34 -2.72
N SER A 359 -8.94 18.78 -2.86
CA SER A 359 -9.97 18.66 -1.83
C SER A 359 -10.69 17.30 -1.90
N ASP A 360 -11.51 17.03 -0.88
CA ASP A 360 -12.58 16.02 -0.95
C ASP A 360 -12.09 14.61 -1.27
N LEU A 361 -11.01 14.21 -0.59
CA LEU A 361 -10.36 12.91 -0.70
C LEU A 361 -10.75 11.99 0.47
N GLU A 362 -11.42 10.88 0.14
CA GLU A 362 -11.75 9.78 1.05
C GLU A 362 -10.68 8.68 1.01
N PRO A 363 -10.48 7.89 2.09
CA PRO A 363 -9.69 6.66 2.03
C PRO A 363 -10.30 5.63 1.07
N ALA A 364 -9.46 4.99 0.24
CA ALA A 364 -9.91 3.93 -0.66
C ALA A 364 -9.72 2.53 -0.04
N GLY A 365 -10.82 1.80 0.14
CA GLY A 365 -10.80 0.38 0.55
C GLY A 365 -10.25 -0.53 -0.55
N ILE A 366 -9.59 -1.63 -0.17
CA ILE A 366 -9.21 -2.68 -1.13
C ILE A 366 -10.49 -3.41 -1.58
N PRO A 367 -10.78 -3.57 -2.89
CA PRO A 367 -11.97 -4.26 -3.38
C PRO A 367 -12.02 -5.75 -3.02
N GLN A 368 -13.24 -6.30 -2.89
CA GLN A 368 -13.50 -7.71 -2.59
C GLN A 368 -12.82 -8.77 -3.50
N PRO A 369 -12.42 -8.49 -4.76
CA PRO A 369 -11.56 -9.38 -5.55
C PRO A 369 -10.06 -9.33 -5.21
N PHE A 370 -9.61 -8.36 -4.43
CA PHE A 370 -8.21 -8.17 -4.01
C PHE A 370 -8.02 -8.23 -2.48
N GLN A 371 -9.10 -8.41 -1.72
CA GLN A 371 -9.08 -8.62 -0.26
C GLN A 371 -8.61 -10.05 0.12
N PRO A 372 -9.28 -11.13 -0.33
CA PRO A 372 -8.78 -12.49 -0.15
C PRO A 372 -7.72 -12.78 -1.22
N LEU A 373 -6.69 -13.54 -0.84
CA LEU A 373 -5.62 -13.95 -1.76
C LEU A 373 -6.09 -15.11 -2.69
N GLU A 374 -7.33 -15.60 -2.52
CA GLU A 374 -8.04 -16.52 -3.43
C GLU A 374 -8.16 -15.97 -4.84
N ARG A 375 -8.48 -14.69 -4.93
CA ARG A 375 -9.30 -14.18 -6.04
C ARG A 375 -8.46 -13.59 -7.14
N HIS A 376 -8.89 -13.93 -8.34
CA HIS A 376 -8.44 -13.41 -9.59
C HIS A 376 -9.35 -12.25 -10.01
N LEU A 377 -8.90 -11.49 -10.98
CA LEU A 377 -9.75 -10.65 -11.80
C LEU A 377 -9.58 -11.10 -13.24
N ASN A 378 -10.37 -12.09 -13.65
CA ASN A 378 -10.45 -12.60 -15.02
C ASN A 378 -11.89 -12.44 -15.58
N LYS A 379 -12.08 -12.78 -16.86
CA LYS A 379 -13.37 -12.69 -17.58
C LYS A 379 -14.53 -13.41 -16.87
N HIS A 380 -14.28 -14.53 -16.21
CA HIS A 380 -15.28 -15.29 -15.47
C HIS A 380 -15.66 -14.63 -14.14
N ASP A 381 -14.75 -13.91 -13.49
CA ASP A 381 -15.07 -13.13 -12.29
C ASP A 381 -15.98 -11.93 -12.63
N VAL A 382 -15.67 -11.23 -13.72
CA VAL A 382 -16.54 -10.16 -14.26
C VAL A 382 -17.89 -10.72 -14.69
N TRP A 383 -17.93 -11.91 -15.32
CA TRP A 383 -19.19 -12.59 -15.64
C TRP A 383 -19.98 -12.98 -14.39
N ASN A 384 -19.34 -13.54 -13.36
CA ASN A 384 -19.98 -13.90 -12.09
C ASN A 384 -20.59 -12.67 -11.39
N LEU A 385 -19.90 -11.53 -11.42
CA LEU A 385 -20.42 -10.25 -10.90
C LEU A 385 -21.60 -9.71 -11.72
N THR A 386 -21.66 -9.99 -13.03
CA THR A 386 -22.66 -9.43 -13.95
C THR A 386 -23.80 -10.37 -14.31
N ARG A 387 -23.76 -11.63 -13.84
CA ARG A 387 -24.78 -12.67 -14.07
C ARG A 387 -26.21 -12.23 -13.71
N HIS A 388 -26.36 -11.37 -12.70
CA HIS A 388 -27.65 -10.82 -12.25
C HIS A 388 -28.19 -9.66 -13.11
N MET A 389 -27.43 -9.17 -14.11
CA MET A 389 -27.93 -8.18 -15.08
C MET A 389 -28.69 -8.82 -16.26
N GLN A 390 -28.65 -10.14 -16.39
CA GLN A 390 -29.40 -10.82 -17.44
C GLN A 390 -30.91 -10.72 -17.14
N PRO A 391 -31.75 -10.23 -18.08
CA PRO A 391 -33.19 -10.37 -17.92
C PRO A 391 -33.53 -11.86 -17.91
N GLU A 392 -34.29 -12.29 -16.90
CA GLU A 392 -34.89 -13.63 -16.82
C GLU A 392 -35.55 -13.97 -18.17
N ARG A 393 -34.93 -14.85 -18.96
CA ARG A 393 -35.62 -15.47 -20.09
C ARG A 393 -36.78 -16.25 -19.47
N PRO A 394 -38.05 -15.95 -19.80
CA PRO A 394 -39.18 -16.54 -19.10
C PRO A 394 -39.09 -18.06 -19.19
N ALA A 395 -38.92 -18.70 -18.04
CA ALA A 395 -38.67 -20.12 -17.97
C ALA A 395 -39.81 -20.87 -18.67
N GLN A 396 -39.48 -21.61 -19.74
CA GLN A 396 -40.44 -22.51 -20.36
C GLN A 396 -40.72 -23.65 -19.39
N THR A 397 -41.72 -23.46 -18.53
CA THR A 397 -42.29 -24.50 -17.67
C THR A 397 -43.00 -25.53 -18.54
N GLN A 398 -42.22 -26.42 -19.14
CA GLN A 398 -42.71 -27.59 -19.88
C GLN A 398 -43.34 -28.59 -18.90
N GLY A 399 -44.59 -28.30 -18.52
CA GLY A 399 -45.63 -29.24 -18.11
C GLY A 399 -45.24 -30.42 -17.21
N LEU A 400 -45.01 -30.17 -15.92
CA LEU A 400 -45.07 -31.24 -14.90
C LEU A 400 -45.90 -30.87 -13.66
N LEU A 401 -47.14 -30.39 -13.86
CA LEU A 401 -48.19 -30.44 -12.82
C LEU A 401 -49.63 -30.24 -13.34
N LYS A 402 -49.97 -30.68 -14.57
CA LYS A 402 -51.36 -30.69 -15.06
C LYS A 402 -52.05 -32.05 -14.86
N ARG A 403 -52.02 -32.58 -13.64
CA ARG A 403 -52.72 -33.84 -13.30
C ARG A 403 -53.09 -33.97 -11.82
N LEU A 404 -54.00 -33.12 -11.36
CA LEU A 404 -55.01 -33.39 -10.33
C LEU A 404 -56.02 -32.23 -10.37
N GLY A 405 -57.31 -32.54 -10.39
CA GLY A 405 -58.37 -31.53 -10.48
C GLY A 405 -59.63 -31.96 -9.74
N ALA A 406 -60.57 -31.03 -9.62
CA ALA A 406 -61.91 -31.19 -9.04
C ALA A 406 -62.00 -31.49 -7.53
N ALA A 407 -62.22 -30.41 -6.75
CA ALA A 407 -63.34 -30.33 -5.81
C ALA A 407 -63.77 -28.85 -5.69
N THR A 408 -65.05 -28.55 -5.51
CA THR A 408 -65.60 -27.18 -5.64
C THR A 408 -66.60 -26.79 -4.55
N SER A 409 -66.23 -25.80 -3.72
CA SER A 409 -67.13 -24.79 -3.08
C SER A 409 -68.24 -25.34 -2.14
N PRO A 410 -69.15 -24.51 -1.53
CA PRO A 410 -69.19 -23.04 -1.38
C PRO A 410 -69.40 -22.51 0.08
N GLY A 411 -69.30 -21.18 0.27
CA GLY A 411 -69.70 -20.42 1.48
C GLY A 411 -68.89 -19.11 1.61
N SER A 412 -69.40 -17.87 1.56
CA SER A 412 -70.63 -17.20 2.08
C SER A 412 -70.54 -16.89 3.59
N ALA A 413 -70.67 -15.65 4.08
CA ALA A 413 -70.76 -14.29 3.48
C ALA A 413 -70.50 -13.17 4.53
N HIS A 414 -70.78 -11.91 4.19
CA HIS A 414 -70.67 -10.64 4.96
C HIS A 414 -69.24 -10.01 5.00
N GLN A 415 -68.99 -8.75 4.60
CA GLN A 415 -69.59 -7.41 4.90
C GLN A 415 -69.17 -6.87 6.29
N SER A 416 -68.71 -5.63 6.49
CA SER A 416 -68.37 -4.44 5.64
C SER A 416 -67.39 -3.54 6.46
N SER A 417 -66.81 -2.40 6.05
CA SER A 417 -66.97 -1.43 4.93
C SER A 417 -65.56 -1.11 4.30
N ALA A 418 -65.18 -0.07 3.51
CA ALA A 418 -65.56 1.34 3.23
C ALA A 418 -65.42 2.31 4.45
N ILE A 419 -65.16 3.62 4.36
CA ILE A 419 -65.10 4.62 3.25
C ILE A 419 -63.68 5.26 3.31
N GLU A 420 -62.87 5.34 2.24
CA GLU A 420 -62.91 6.29 1.07
C GLU A 420 -62.64 7.75 1.49
N GLU A 421 -62.01 8.64 0.72
CA GLU A 421 -61.55 8.75 -0.68
C GLU A 421 -60.01 9.06 -0.71
N THR A 422 -59.21 9.42 -1.74
CA THR A 422 -58.97 9.32 -3.23
C THR A 422 -57.54 9.94 -3.43
N GLU A 423 -56.78 10.04 -4.55
CA GLU A 423 -56.57 9.46 -5.90
C GLU A 423 -55.18 10.01 -6.39
N THR A 424 -54.33 9.47 -7.27
CA THR A 424 -54.18 8.18 -8.00
C THR A 424 -52.65 7.94 -8.20
N GLY A 425 -52.20 6.76 -8.69
CA GLY A 425 -50.84 6.61 -9.28
C GLY A 425 -50.26 5.19 -9.24
N THR A 426 -50.32 4.45 -10.35
CA THR A 426 -50.01 3.01 -10.37
C THR A 426 -48.54 2.63 -10.63
N GLY A 427 -47.95 1.87 -9.71
CA GLY A 427 -47.12 0.69 -10.02
C GLY A 427 -45.72 0.89 -10.65
N THR A 428 -44.73 1.34 -9.86
CA THR A 428 -43.33 1.50 -10.32
C THR A 428 -42.24 0.88 -9.42
N GLY A 429 -42.61 0.07 -8.41
CA GLY A 429 -41.68 -0.39 -7.37
C GLY A 429 -40.48 -1.25 -7.83
N THR A 430 -40.60 -2.01 -8.91
CA THR A 430 -39.54 -2.92 -9.39
C THR A 430 -38.51 -2.26 -10.31
N ALA A 431 -38.93 -1.32 -11.16
CA ALA A 431 -38.07 -0.68 -12.15
C ALA A 431 -36.99 0.23 -11.52
N THR A 432 -37.36 0.96 -10.45
CA THR A 432 -36.42 1.84 -9.74
C THR A 432 -35.32 1.03 -9.04
N ALA A 433 -35.69 -0.11 -8.44
CA ALA A 433 -34.75 -1.00 -7.77
C ALA A 433 -33.73 -1.62 -8.75
N THR A 434 -34.19 -2.16 -9.89
CA THR A 434 -33.29 -2.74 -10.91
C THR A 434 -32.38 -1.70 -11.57
N ALA A 435 -32.89 -0.48 -11.82
CA ALA A 435 -32.07 0.63 -12.30
C ALA A 435 -30.96 1.01 -11.30
N THR A 436 -31.27 1.12 -10.00
CA THR A 436 -30.25 1.41 -8.97
C THR A 436 -29.24 0.28 -8.79
N ALA A 437 -29.66 -0.99 -8.86
CA ALA A 437 -28.77 -2.14 -8.79
C ALA A 437 -27.80 -2.20 -9.98
N SER A 438 -28.29 -1.92 -11.19
CA SER A 438 -27.47 -1.80 -12.40
C SER A 438 -26.41 -0.70 -12.26
N GLY A 439 -26.80 0.48 -11.77
CA GLY A 439 -25.87 1.59 -11.53
C GLY A 439 -24.77 1.26 -10.50
N ALA A 440 -25.14 0.65 -9.37
CA ALA A 440 -24.19 0.24 -8.34
C ALA A 440 -23.18 -0.82 -8.83
N LEU A 441 -23.61 -1.74 -9.69
CA LEU A 441 -22.75 -2.75 -10.29
C LEU A 441 -21.80 -2.15 -11.34
N VAL A 442 -22.28 -1.25 -12.21
CA VAL A 442 -21.42 -0.51 -13.16
C VAL A 442 -20.36 0.29 -12.39
N GLN A 443 -20.73 0.96 -11.29
CA GLN A 443 -19.77 1.67 -10.43
C GLN A 443 -18.69 0.75 -9.85
N ARG A 444 -19.04 -0.50 -9.50
CA ARG A 444 -18.07 -1.52 -9.04
C ARG A 444 -17.12 -1.97 -10.15
N LEU A 445 -17.57 -2.07 -11.40
CA LEU A 445 -16.69 -2.38 -12.54
C LEU A 445 -15.76 -1.19 -12.86
N ILE A 446 -16.26 0.04 -12.78
CA ILE A 446 -15.47 1.29 -12.89
C ILE A 446 -14.36 1.34 -11.82
N GLU A 447 -14.65 0.93 -10.58
CA GLU A 447 -13.63 0.81 -9.53
C GLU A 447 -12.59 -0.27 -9.88
N LEU A 448 -13.02 -1.49 -10.24
CA LEU A 448 -12.09 -2.57 -10.61
C LEU A 448 -11.20 -2.23 -11.81
N ALA A 449 -11.70 -1.44 -12.77
CA ALA A 449 -10.89 -0.93 -13.88
C ALA A 449 -9.79 0.03 -13.43
N GLN A 450 -10.08 0.97 -12.53
CA GLN A 450 -9.06 1.84 -11.93
C GLN A 450 -8.04 1.04 -11.07
N TRP A 451 -8.49 -0.01 -10.38
CA TRP A 451 -7.59 -0.91 -9.64
C TRP A 451 -6.69 -1.75 -10.56
N SER A 452 -7.14 -2.12 -11.77
CA SER A 452 -6.28 -2.82 -12.73
C SER A 452 -5.09 -1.96 -13.20
N ASP A 453 -5.30 -0.65 -13.39
CA ASP A 453 -4.22 0.31 -13.65
C ASP A 453 -3.31 0.48 -12.42
N LEU A 454 -3.88 0.55 -11.21
CA LEU A 454 -3.10 0.66 -9.97
C LEU A 454 -2.16 -0.52 -9.78
N ILE A 455 -2.65 -1.75 -9.95
CA ILE A 455 -1.84 -2.97 -9.78
C ILE A 455 -0.71 -3.03 -10.82
N VAL A 456 -0.98 -2.68 -12.08
CA VAL A 456 0.07 -2.57 -13.12
C VAL A 456 1.09 -1.49 -12.75
N PHE A 457 0.65 -0.31 -12.31
CA PHE A 457 1.52 0.80 -11.96
C PHE A 457 2.41 0.49 -10.74
N ASP A 458 1.81 0.03 -9.64
CA ASP A 458 2.50 -0.35 -8.41
C ASP A 458 3.43 -1.55 -8.63
N TYR A 459 3.07 -2.49 -9.50
CA TYR A 459 4.00 -3.54 -9.93
C TYR A 459 5.21 -2.92 -10.62
N LEU A 460 5.02 -2.09 -11.65
CA LEU A 460 6.11 -1.51 -12.44
C LEU A 460 7.07 -0.66 -11.59
N ILE A 461 6.55 0.19 -10.68
CA ILE A 461 7.38 1.00 -9.79
C ILE A 461 7.81 0.27 -8.50
N ALA A 462 7.31 -0.93 -8.24
CA ALA A 462 7.51 -1.64 -6.96
C ALA A 462 7.09 -0.80 -5.73
N ASN A 463 5.87 -0.25 -5.75
CA ASN A 463 5.33 0.54 -4.65
C ASN A 463 4.98 -0.33 -3.44
N LEU A 464 5.80 -0.26 -2.40
CA LEU A 464 5.60 -1.00 -1.15
C LEU A 464 4.63 -0.33 -0.17
N ASP A 465 4.25 0.93 -0.36
CA ASP A 465 3.55 1.78 0.62
C ASP A 465 2.05 1.97 0.28
N ARG A 466 1.45 0.89 -0.25
CA ARG A 466 0.03 0.72 -0.63
C ARG A 466 -0.44 -0.71 -0.30
N VAL A 467 -1.10 -1.41 -1.23
CA VAL A 467 -1.60 -2.80 -1.11
C VAL A 467 -0.52 -3.77 -0.61
N VAL A 468 0.72 -3.61 -1.05
CA VAL A 468 1.86 -4.44 -0.60
C VAL A 468 2.19 -4.21 0.88
N ASN A 469 1.90 -3.03 1.46
CA ASN A 469 1.99 -2.81 2.89
C ASN A 469 0.88 -3.57 3.64
N ASN A 470 -0.37 -3.56 3.15
CA ASN A 470 -1.45 -4.35 3.74
C ASN A 470 -1.10 -5.85 3.70
N LEU A 471 -0.72 -6.39 2.53
CA LEU A 471 -0.29 -7.79 2.37
C LEU A 471 0.95 -8.16 3.22
N TYR A 472 1.90 -7.24 3.41
CA TYR A 472 3.04 -7.47 4.28
C TYR A 472 2.65 -7.51 5.76
N ASN A 473 1.70 -6.67 6.19
CA ASN A 473 1.24 -6.66 7.58
C ASN A 473 0.24 -7.78 7.90
N PHE A 474 -0.33 -8.44 6.89
CA PHE A 474 -1.28 -9.55 7.04
C PHE A 474 -0.71 -10.73 7.87
N GLN A 475 0.61 -10.91 7.87
CA GLN A 475 1.28 -11.92 8.71
C GLN A 475 1.17 -11.65 10.23
N TRP A 476 0.72 -10.47 10.66
CA TRP A 476 0.45 -10.12 12.06
C TRP A 476 -1.00 -9.73 12.35
N ASN A 477 -1.80 -9.41 11.33
CA ASN A 477 -3.20 -9.02 11.48
C ASN A 477 -4.01 -9.40 10.21
N ALA A 478 -4.95 -10.34 10.33
CA ALA A 478 -5.82 -10.74 9.21
C ALA A 478 -6.65 -9.57 8.66
N ASP A 479 -7.17 -8.71 9.53
CA ASP A 479 -8.15 -7.67 9.19
C ASP A 479 -7.52 -6.50 8.41
N ILE A 480 -6.20 -6.46 8.26
CA ILE A 480 -5.49 -5.38 7.56
C ILE A 480 -5.85 -5.28 6.07
N MET A 481 -6.42 -6.34 5.48
CA MET A 481 -6.93 -6.31 4.10
C MET A 481 -8.31 -5.66 3.99
N ALA A 482 -9.08 -5.57 5.08
CA ALA A 482 -10.31 -4.78 5.14
C ALA A 482 -10.05 -3.28 5.39
N ALA A 483 -8.86 -2.91 5.88
CA ALA A 483 -8.45 -1.53 6.04
C ALA A 483 -8.18 -0.85 4.67
N PRO A 484 -8.34 0.49 4.56
CA PRO A 484 -7.96 1.23 3.37
C PRO A 484 -6.50 1.00 2.94
N ALA A 485 -6.26 1.03 1.64
CA ALA A 485 -4.90 0.98 1.11
C ALA A 485 -4.18 2.30 1.41
N HIS A 486 -2.99 2.22 2.02
CA HIS A 486 -2.21 3.42 2.36
C HIS A 486 -1.86 4.23 1.09
N ASN A 487 -1.77 5.56 1.23
CA ASN A 487 -1.56 6.53 0.15
C ASN A 487 -2.56 6.47 -1.03
N LEU A 488 -3.64 5.69 -0.96
CA LEU A 488 -4.68 5.64 -1.99
C LEU A 488 -5.94 6.35 -1.48
N ALA A 489 -6.42 7.31 -2.26
CA ALA A 489 -7.63 8.05 -1.97
C ALA A 489 -8.64 7.95 -3.12
N ARG A 490 -9.91 8.24 -2.83
CA ARG A 490 -10.98 8.42 -3.81
C ARG A 490 -11.50 9.85 -3.69
N GLN A 491 -11.63 10.56 -4.81
CA GLN A 491 -12.25 11.89 -4.80
C GLN A 491 -13.78 11.75 -4.74
N SER A 492 -14.42 12.30 -3.70
CA SER A 492 -15.85 12.12 -3.42
C SER A 492 -16.76 12.46 -4.61
N ALA A 493 -16.52 13.61 -5.26
CA ALA A 493 -17.38 14.12 -6.33
C ALA A 493 -17.26 13.38 -7.67
N SER A 494 -16.11 12.75 -7.95
CA SER A 494 -15.82 12.12 -9.25
C SER A 494 -15.69 10.60 -9.18
N GLN A 495 -15.49 10.03 -7.99
CA GLN A 495 -15.13 8.63 -7.77
C GLN A 495 -13.80 8.22 -8.45
N LEU A 496 -12.96 9.20 -8.82
CA LEU A 496 -11.59 8.99 -9.28
C LEU A 496 -10.71 8.49 -8.12
N LEU A 497 -10.03 7.36 -8.30
CA LEU A 497 -8.94 6.94 -7.42
C LEU A 497 -7.70 7.78 -7.71
N VAL A 498 -7.05 8.29 -6.66
CA VAL A 498 -5.89 9.19 -6.76
C VAL A 498 -4.66 8.53 -6.14
N PHE A 499 -3.60 8.43 -6.93
CA PHE A 499 -2.38 7.68 -6.59
C PHE A 499 -1.36 8.64 -5.93
N LEU A 500 -1.45 8.83 -4.61
CA LEU A 500 -0.59 9.77 -3.84
C LEU A 500 0.73 9.12 -3.37
N ASP A 501 1.76 9.93 -3.03
CA ASP A 501 3.00 9.54 -2.32
C ASP A 501 3.72 8.30 -2.91
N ASN A 502 4.08 8.37 -4.19
CA ASN A 502 4.75 7.30 -4.94
C ASN A 502 6.28 7.30 -4.73
N GLU A 503 6.78 8.06 -3.77
CA GLU A 503 8.20 8.16 -3.40
C GLU A 503 8.85 6.86 -2.94
N SER A 504 8.03 5.87 -2.56
CA SER A 504 8.45 4.52 -2.21
C SER A 504 8.85 3.69 -3.44
N GLY A 505 8.42 4.11 -4.64
CA GLY A 505 8.65 3.42 -5.89
C GLY A 505 10.03 3.65 -6.52
N LEU A 506 10.22 3.03 -7.68
CA LEU A 506 11.42 3.03 -8.51
C LEU A 506 12.69 2.81 -7.67
N LEU A 507 13.52 3.84 -7.48
CA LEU A 507 14.83 3.71 -6.85
C LEU A 507 14.76 3.15 -5.43
N HIS A 508 13.70 3.44 -4.69
CA HIS A 508 13.54 2.92 -3.32
C HIS A 508 13.01 1.48 -3.32
N GLY A 509 11.88 1.22 -3.97
CA GLY A 509 11.25 -0.11 -4.09
C GLY A 509 12.18 -1.14 -4.74
N TYR A 510 12.92 -0.76 -5.78
CA TYR A 510 13.88 -1.64 -6.46
C TYR A 510 15.04 -2.09 -5.56
N ARG A 511 15.39 -1.34 -4.51
CA ARG A 511 16.37 -1.79 -3.49
C ARG A 511 15.80 -2.81 -2.51
N LEU A 512 14.48 -2.97 -2.49
CA LEU A 512 13.74 -3.80 -1.53
C LEU A 512 13.01 -4.99 -2.18
N LEU A 513 13.03 -5.09 -3.53
CA LEU A 513 12.43 -6.19 -4.30
C LEU A 513 12.74 -7.59 -3.76
N LYS A 514 13.97 -7.86 -3.26
CA LYS A 514 14.32 -9.16 -2.66
C LYS A 514 13.32 -9.61 -1.57
N LYS A 515 12.76 -8.67 -0.80
CA LYS A 515 11.80 -8.93 0.29
C LYS A 515 10.34 -8.81 -0.17
N TYR A 516 10.04 -7.96 -1.17
CA TYR A 516 8.67 -7.56 -1.51
C TYR A 516 8.16 -8.04 -2.87
N GLU A 517 8.99 -8.63 -3.73
CA GLU A 517 8.56 -9.04 -5.07
C GLU A 517 7.50 -10.15 -5.07
N ALA A 518 7.43 -10.97 -4.02
CA ALA A 518 6.39 -12.00 -3.89
C ALA A 518 4.98 -11.38 -3.86
N TYR A 519 4.76 -10.28 -3.11
CA TYR A 519 3.46 -9.61 -3.02
C TYR A 519 3.10 -8.87 -4.30
N HIS A 520 4.08 -8.25 -4.96
CA HIS A 520 3.89 -7.65 -6.30
C HIS A 520 3.53 -8.70 -7.35
N SER A 521 4.22 -9.85 -7.34
CA SER A 521 3.98 -10.95 -8.27
C SER A 521 2.59 -11.55 -8.06
N LEU A 522 2.18 -11.81 -6.81
CA LEU A 522 0.85 -12.29 -6.46
C LEU A 522 -0.26 -11.39 -7.04
N LEU A 523 -0.16 -10.07 -6.84
CA LEU A 523 -1.15 -9.12 -7.35
C LEU A 523 -1.20 -9.08 -8.89
N LEU A 524 -0.05 -9.21 -9.56
CA LEU A 524 0.02 -9.24 -11.03
C LEU A 524 -0.45 -10.57 -11.61
N ASP A 525 -0.05 -11.71 -11.03
CA ASP A 525 -0.43 -13.04 -11.50
C ASP A 525 -1.92 -13.32 -11.34
N ASN A 526 -2.57 -12.67 -10.36
CA ASN A 526 -4.02 -12.71 -10.16
C ASN A 526 -4.80 -11.72 -11.07
N LEU A 527 -4.12 -10.83 -11.80
CA LEU A 527 -4.75 -9.87 -12.71
C LEU A 527 -4.79 -10.43 -14.14
N CYS A 528 -5.99 -10.54 -14.71
CA CYS A 528 -6.22 -10.93 -16.11
C CYS A 528 -7.23 -10.04 -16.88
N VAL A 529 -7.78 -8.99 -16.26
CA VAL A 529 -8.51 -7.92 -16.98
C VAL A 529 -7.76 -6.59 -16.81
N PHE A 530 -7.43 -5.96 -17.92
CA PHE A 530 -6.57 -4.78 -18.01
C PHE A 530 -7.24 -3.65 -18.79
N ARG A 531 -6.77 -2.42 -18.61
CA ARG A 531 -7.16 -1.30 -19.47
C ARG A 531 -6.35 -1.30 -20.77
N ARG A 532 -7.03 -1.39 -21.91
CA ARG A 532 -6.40 -1.42 -23.26
C ARG A 532 -5.47 -0.21 -23.48
N PRO A 533 -5.84 1.05 -23.16
CA PRO A 533 -4.97 2.21 -23.38
C PRO A 533 -3.62 2.09 -22.64
N THR A 534 -3.65 1.58 -21.42
CA THR A 534 -2.47 1.41 -20.54
C THR A 534 -1.54 0.34 -21.08
N ILE A 535 -2.05 -0.83 -21.48
CA ILE A 535 -1.24 -1.92 -22.04
C ILE A 535 -0.66 -1.55 -23.40
N GLU A 536 -1.38 -0.82 -24.25
CA GLU A 536 -0.80 -0.28 -25.47
C GLU A 536 0.29 0.77 -25.21
N ALA A 537 0.08 1.67 -24.24
CA ALA A 537 1.06 2.67 -23.86
C ALA A 537 2.34 2.00 -23.30
N LEU A 538 2.18 0.92 -22.53
CA LEU A 538 3.25 0.04 -22.07
C LEU A 538 4.02 -0.61 -23.24
N ARG A 539 3.33 -1.15 -24.26
CA ARG A 539 3.94 -1.68 -25.49
C ARG A 539 4.73 -0.60 -26.26
N ARG A 540 4.14 0.60 -26.43
CA ARG A 540 4.80 1.76 -27.06
C ARG A 540 6.04 2.21 -26.29
N LEU A 541 5.96 2.25 -24.96
CA LEU A 541 7.07 2.59 -24.06
C LEU A 541 8.20 1.55 -24.13
N ARG A 542 7.87 0.26 -24.21
CA ARG A 542 8.84 -0.83 -24.34
C ARG A 542 9.64 -0.77 -25.64
N ALA A 543 8.96 -0.44 -26.75
CA ALA A 543 9.59 -0.28 -28.06
C ALA A 543 10.44 1.00 -28.15
N ALA A 544 9.96 2.12 -27.59
CA ALA A 544 10.67 3.40 -27.61
C ALA A 544 11.84 3.53 -26.60
N GLY A 545 11.95 2.57 -25.67
CA GLY A 545 12.99 2.51 -24.63
C GLY A 545 12.65 3.37 -23.41
N ALA A 546 12.11 2.74 -22.37
CA ALA A 546 11.56 3.40 -21.18
C ALA A 546 12.53 4.43 -20.53
N GLY A 547 13.79 4.06 -20.33
CA GLY A 547 14.80 4.95 -19.72
C GLY A 547 15.15 6.17 -20.57
N ARG A 548 15.01 6.09 -21.91
CA ARG A 548 15.12 7.26 -22.79
C ARG A 548 13.90 8.16 -22.58
N ARG A 549 12.68 7.61 -22.74
CA ARG A 549 11.43 8.38 -22.63
C ARG A 549 11.23 9.08 -21.28
N LEU A 550 11.69 8.47 -20.18
CA LEU A 550 11.68 9.08 -18.84
C LEU A 550 12.76 10.17 -18.70
N ARG A 551 13.93 10.01 -19.33
CA ARG A 551 14.98 11.04 -19.38
C ARG A 551 14.55 12.23 -20.25
N ASP A 552 13.98 11.97 -21.43
CA ASP A 552 13.33 12.98 -22.31
C ASP A 552 12.23 13.77 -21.57
N LEU A 553 11.57 13.16 -20.57
CA LEU A 553 10.56 13.82 -19.73
C LEU A 553 11.22 14.72 -18.69
N PHE A 554 12.14 14.17 -17.91
CA PHE A 554 12.85 14.92 -16.88
C PHE A 554 13.61 16.13 -17.44
N GLU A 555 14.34 15.96 -18.54
CA GLU A 555 15.19 17.02 -19.10
C GLU A 555 14.40 18.18 -19.72
N ARG A 556 13.18 17.94 -20.23
CA ARG A 556 12.33 18.99 -20.81
C ARG A 556 11.39 19.68 -19.81
N THR A 557 11.10 19.04 -18.68
CA THR A 557 10.13 19.55 -17.68
C THR A 557 10.80 20.17 -16.45
N THR A 558 12.13 20.04 -16.31
CA THR A 558 12.87 20.56 -15.15
C THR A 558 13.95 21.57 -15.54
N SER A 559 14.13 22.58 -14.69
CA SER A 559 15.17 23.61 -14.87
C SER A 559 16.58 23.05 -14.70
N ALA A 560 17.60 23.82 -15.10
CA ALA A 560 19.01 23.45 -14.87
C ALA A 560 19.28 23.20 -13.38
N GLY A 561 18.85 24.13 -12.51
CA GLY A 561 19.06 24.01 -11.06
C GLY A 561 18.44 22.76 -10.42
N VAL A 562 17.34 22.22 -10.96
CA VAL A 562 16.81 20.91 -10.53
C VAL A 562 17.76 19.78 -10.93
N ARG A 563 18.25 19.79 -12.18
CA ARG A 563 19.15 18.76 -12.72
C ARG A 563 20.55 18.78 -12.07
N ASP A 564 20.99 19.94 -11.58
CA ASP A 564 22.24 20.09 -10.82
C ASP A 564 22.20 19.38 -9.45
N VAL A 565 21.01 19.16 -8.88
CA VAL A 565 20.83 18.57 -7.53
C VAL A 565 20.03 17.26 -7.50
N LEU A 566 19.40 16.89 -8.61
CA LEU A 566 18.58 15.68 -8.76
C LEU A 566 18.98 14.96 -10.06
N PRO A 567 19.61 13.78 -9.99
CA PRO A 567 20.03 13.05 -11.19
C PRO A 567 18.83 12.38 -11.89
N SER A 568 19.04 12.01 -13.16
CA SER A 568 18.10 11.15 -13.89
C SER A 568 18.11 9.70 -13.36
N LEU A 569 17.17 8.87 -13.82
CA LEU A 569 17.12 7.46 -13.44
C LEU A 569 18.42 6.72 -13.84
N PRO A 570 19.09 6.03 -12.88
CA PRO A 570 20.30 5.28 -13.19
C PRO A 570 19.98 4.01 -13.98
N ASP A 571 20.90 3.58 -14.83
CA ASP A 571 20.64 2.53 -15.82
C ASP A 571 20.29 1.16 -15.20
N LYS A 572 20.72 0.89 -13.96
CA LYS A 572 20.28 -0.28 -13.17
C LYS A 572 18.76 -0.25 -12.92
N SER A 573 18.21 0.91 -12.55
CA SER A 573 16.77 1.09 -12.35
C SER A 573 16.02 1.04 -13.68
N VAL A 574 16.61 1.56 -14.76
CA VAL A 574 16.04 1.42 -16.12
C VAL A 574 15.95 -0.05 -16.53
N LYS A 575 17.00 -0.85 -16.29
CA LYS A 575 17.00 -2.29 -16.58
C LYS A 575 15.89 -3.02 -15.81
N ILE A 576 15.79 -2.79 -14.50
CA ILE A 576 14.73 -3.39 -13.66
C ILE A 576 13.33 -2.97 -14.17
N LEU A 577 13.14 -1.70 -14.53
CA LEU A 577 11.87 -1.25 -15.13
C LEU A 577 11.55 -2.00 -16.43
N VAL A 578 12.52 -2.20 -17.31
CA VAL A 578 12.33 -2.95 -18.58
C VAL A 578 11.96 -4.42 -18.31
N GLU A 579 12.65 -5.09 -17.38
CA GLU A 579 12.33 -6.47 -16.97
C GLU A 579 10.90 -6.59 -16.40
N ARG A 580 10.44 -5.57 -15.66
CA ARG A 580 9.07 -5.50 -15.11
C ARG A 580 8.01 -5.18 -16.17
N ILE A 581 8.34 -4.32 -17.14
CA ILE A 581 7.48 -4.08 -18.31
C ILE A 581 7.26 -5.39 -19.07
N ASP A 582 8.32 -6.17 -19.31
CA ASP A 582 8.22 -7.45 -20.02
C ASP A 582 7.40 -8.48 -19.23
N ARG A 583 7.51 -8.53 -17.89
CA ARG A 583 6.68 -9.41 -17.04
C ARG A 583 5.19 -9.05 -17.07
N VAL A 584 4.83 -7.77 -17.08
CA VAL A 584 3.42 -7.34 -17.24
C VAL A 584 2.89 -7.72 -18.63
N LEU A 585 3.66 -7.46 -19.70
CA LEU A 585 3.25 -7.82 -21.06
C LEU A 585 3.12 -9.34 -21.24
N GLY A 586 3.99 -10.13 -20.62
CA GLY A 586 3.88 -11.60 -20.59
C GLY A 586 2.67 -12.11 -19.80
N GLN A 587 2.28 -11.45 -18.70
CA GLN A 587 1.03 -11.78 -17.98
C GLN A 587 -0.20 -11.50 -18.86
N VAL A 588 -0.25 -10.38 -19.58
CA VAL A 588 -1.35 -10.12 -20.54
C VAL A 588 -1.44 -11.24 -21.58
N GLN A 589 -0.31 -11.64 -22.18
CA GLN A 589 -0.26 -12.73 -23.17
C GLN A 589 -0.73 -14.07 -22.59
N LYS A 590 -0.33 -14.41 -21.36
CA LYS A 590 -0.77 -15.60 -20.63
C LYS A 590 -2.30 -15.59 -20.44
N CYS A 591 -2.88 -14.47 -20.02
CA CYS A 591 -4.33 -14.32 -19.86
C CYS A 591 -5.09 -14.41 -21.20
N GLN A 592 -4.51 -13.94 -22.31
CA GLN A 592 -5.11 -14.06 -23.65
C GLN A 592 -5.14 -15.52 -24.17
N GLY A 593 -4.31 -16.40 -23.62
CA GLY A 593 -4.26 -17.83 -23.94
C GLY A 593 -4.93 -18.74 -22.90
N SER A 594 -5.76 -18.19 -22.00
CA SER A 594 -6.39 -18.89 -20.86
C SER A 594 -7.91 -19.03 -21.01
#